data_AF-A0A1F7RTI5-F1
#
_entry.id   AF-A0A1F7RTI5-F1
#
_cell.length_a   1.000
_cell.length_b   1.000
_cell.length_c   1.000
_cell.angle_alpha   90.00
_cell.angle_beta   90.00
_cell.angle_gamma   90.00
#
_symmetry.space_group_name_H-M   'P 1'
#
loop_
_entity.id
_entity.type
_entity.pdbx_description
1 polymer ?
#
loop_
_entity_poly.entity_id
_entity_poly.type
_entity_poly.pdbx_seq_one_letter_code
_entity_poly.pdbx_strand_id
1 'polypeptide(L)'
;MQSEEDIRKDLKLFEKFFQRLTIAKEREIALARTGKMLASGEIKEMKELAVNIESLFGRNSTITNFRLKKIFEAEKSKYELNMKGWKNRKDYVLQAFERMLKSKKSEEQ
;
A
#
# COMPACT_ATOMS: atom_id res chain seq x y z
N MET A 1 -24.80 -0.89 -13.58
CA MET A 1 -23.60 -0.37 -14.27
C MET A 1 -23.34 1.03 -13.71
N GLN A 2 -22.11 1.35 -13.26
CA GLN A 2 -21.79 2.69 -12.77
C GLN A 2 -21.78 3.71 -13.92
N SER A 3 -22.16 4.95 -13.63
CA SER A 3 -22.05 6.03 -14.61
C SER A 3 -20.58 6.45 -14.78
N GLU A 4 -20.25 7.12 -15.89
CA GLU A 4 -18.90 7.68 -16.07
C GLU A 4 -18.52 8.68 -14.97
N GLU A 5 -19.49 9.40 -14.44
CA GLU A 5 -19.27 10.35 -13.34
C GLU A 5 -18.88 9.63 -12.05
N ASP A 6 -19.53 8.51 -11.74
CA ASP A 6 -19.20 7.69 -10.58
C ASP A 6 -17.80 7.11 -10.68
N ILE A 7 -17.42 6.61 -11.87
CA ILE A 7 -16.06 6.11 -12.13
C ILE A 7 -15.02 7.22 -11.92
N ARG A 8 -15.29 8.45 -12.37
CA ARG A 8 -14.39 9.60 -12.15
C ARG A 8 -14.29 9.97 -10.67
N LYS A 9 -15.39 9.89 -9.91
CA LYS A 9 -15.37 10.10 -8.45
C LYS A 9 -14.52 9.02 -7.77
N ASP A 10 -14.61 7.78 -8.24
CA ASP A 10 -13.84 6.66 -7.71
C ASP A 10 -12.35 6.78 -7.96
N LEU A 11 -11.97 7.25 -9.14
CA LEU A 11 -10.56 7.56 -9.44
C LEU A 11 -10.00 8.61 -8.47
N LYS A 12 -10.76 9.68 -8.20
CA LYS A 12 -10.34 10.71 -7.23
C LYS A 12 -10.23 10.17 -5.80
N LEU A 13 -11.18 9.32 -5.38
CA LEU A 13 -11.13 8.67 -4.08
C LEU A 13 -9.94 7.72 -3.98
N PHE A 14 -9.69 6.96 -5.04
CA PHE A 14 -8.52 6.09 -5.15
C PHE A 14 -7.23 6.90 -4.98
N GLU A 15 -7.03 7.98 -5.72
CA GLU A 15 -5.81 8.80 -5.63
C GLU A 15 -5.56 9.30 -4.20
N LYS A 16 -6.63 9.79 -3.54
CA LYS A 16 -6.57 10.26 -2.15
C LYS A 16 -6.21 9.15 -1.17
N PHE A 17 -6.86 7.99 -1.27
CA PHE A 17 -6.56 6.86 -0.38
C PHE A 17 -5.18 6.28 -0.65
N PHE A 18 -4.78 6.19 -1.91
CA PHE A 18 -3.50 5.64 -2.32
C PHE A 18 -2.33 6.52 -1.87
N GLN A 19 -2.46 7.84 -1.95
CA GLN A 19 -1.47 8.76 -1.40
C GLN A 19 -1.29 8.59 0.11
N ARG A 20 -2.40 8.50 0.87
CA ARG A 20 -2.35 8.27 2.33
C ARG A 20 -1.73 6.93 2.67
N LEU A 21 -2.11 5.87 1.96
CA LEU A 21 -1.55 4.54 2.13
C LEU A 21 -0.05 4.51 1.84
N THR A 22 0.39 5.20 0.79
CA THR A 22 1.81 5.33 0.45
C THR A 22 2.61 5.93 1.59
N ILE A 23 2.15 7.05 2.16
CA ILE A 23 2.83 7.70 3.29
C ILE A 23 2.92 6.76 4.49
N ALA A 24 1.82 6.08 4.83
CA ALA A 24 1.80 5.12 5.94
C ALA A 24 2.76 3.94 5.71
N LYS A 25 2.82 3.42 4.48
CA LYS A 25 3.70 2.29 4.11
C LYS A 25 5.18 2.67 4.13
N GLU A 26 5.53 3.84 3.62
CA GLU A 26 6.92 4.33 3.70
C GLU A 26 7.35 4.55 5.15
N ARG A 27 6.46 5.08 6.00
CA ARG A 27 6.71 5.23 7.43
C ARG A 27 6.85 3.88 8.15
N GLU A 28 6.01 2.89 7.82
CA GLU A 28 6.11 1.51 8.31
C GLU A 28 7.50 0.92 8.02
N ILE A 29 7.98 1.06 6.78
CA ILE A 29 9.30 0.58 6.36
C ILE A 29 10.42 1.32 7.09
N ALA A 30 10.31 2.64 7.26
CA ALA A 30 11.31 3.43 7.98
C ALA A 30 11.43 3.01 9.45
N LEU A 31 10.30 2.79 10.14
CA LEU A 31 10.30 2.35 11.54
C LEU A 31 10.89 0.95 11.70
N ALA A 32 10.60 0.03 10.76
CA ALA A 32 11.16 -1.32 10.77
C ALA A 32 12.69 -1.34 10.76
N ARG A 33 13.36 -0.35 10.14
CA ARG A 33 14.84 -0.21 10.15
C ARG A 33 15.41 0.00 11.55
N THR A 34 14.60 0.53 12.45
CA THR A 34 14.97 0.85 13.83
C THR A 34 14.40 -0.16 14.84
N GLY A 35 13.82 -1.26 14.36
CA GLY A 35 13.13 -2.24 15.21
C GLY A 35 11.82 -1.72 15.83
N LYS A 36 11.28 -0.61 15.31
CA LYS A 36 10.02 -0.02 15.78
C LYS A 36 8.85 -0.42 14.88
N MET A 37 7.64 -0.31 15.42
CA MET A 37 6.39 -0.56 14.71
C MET A 37 5.49 0.68 14.73
N LEU A 38 4.59 0.78 13.76
CA LEU A 38 3.49 1.76 13.80
C LEU A 38 2.57 1.47 14.99
N ALA A 39 1.87 2.51 15.46
CA ALA A 39 0.85 2.32 16.48
C ALA A 39 -0.31 1.45 15.95
N SER A 40 -1.01 0.75 16.85
CA SER A 40 -2.10 -0.15 16.48
C SER A 40 -3.22 0.56 15.69
N GLY A 41 -3.55 1.81 16.06
CA GLY A 41 -4.50 2.65 15.34
C GLY A 41 -4.06 2.95 13.90
N GLU A 42 -2.77 3.27 13.70
CA GLU A 42 -2.21 3.54 12.37
C GLU A 42 -2.20 2.27 11.50
N ILE A 43 -1.92 1.12 12.09
CA ILE A 43 -2.00 -0.18 11.38
C ILE A 43 -3.44 -0.47 10.96
N LYS A 44 -4.42 -0.19 11.83
CA LYS A 44 -5.84 -0.37 11.52
C LYS A 44 -6.27 0.54 10.37
N GLU A 45 -5.94 1.83 10.44
CA GLU A 45 -6.23 2.81 9.39
C GLU A 45 -5.59 2.40 8.05
N MET A 46 -4.34 1.95 8.08
CA MET A 46 -3.64 1.47 6.88
C MET A 46 -4.35 0.27 6.23
N LYS A 47 -4.85 -0.68 7.03
CA LYS A 47 -5.64 -1.82 6.52
C LYS A 47 -6.98 -1.36 5.95
N GLU A 48 -7.66 -0.43 6.62
CA GLU A 48 -8.92 0.14 6.13
C GLU A 48 -8.73 0.89 4.80
N LEU A 49 -7.65 1.65 4.65
CA LEU A 49 -7.31 2.30 3.37
C LEU A 49 -7.11 1.28 2.25
N ALA A 50 -6.40 0.18 2.51
CA ALA A 50 -6.21 -0.88 1.53
C ALA A 50 -7.54 -1.53 1.11
N VAL A 51 -8.39 -1.90 2.09
CA VAL A 51 -9.72 -2.47 1.83
C VAL A 51 -10.61 -1.49 1.05
N ASN A 52 -10.58 -0.20 1.37
CA ASN A 52 -11.34 0.81 0.66
C ASN A 52 -10.90 0.92 -0.80
N ILE A 53 -9.59 0.89 -1.07
CA ILE A 53 -9.05 0.90 -2.44
C ILE A 53 -9.49 -0.36 -3.20
N GLU A 54 -9.36 -1.54 -2.60
CA GLU A 54 -9.78 -2.81 -3.21
C GLU A 54 -11.29 -2.83 -3.53
N SER A 55 -12.11 -2.24 -2.66
CA SER A 55 -13.54 -2.07 -2.89
C SER A 55 -13.86 -1.15 -4.08
N LEU A 56 -13.10 -0.05 -4.26
CA LEU A 56 -13.22 0.81 -5.44
C LEU A 56 -12.92 0.03 -6.71
N PHE A 57 -11.91 -0.84 -6.71
CA PHE A 57 -11.62 -1.72 -7.85
C PHE A 57 -12.71 -2.77 -8.09
N GLY A 58 -13.28 -3.35 -7.03
CA GLY A 58 -14.33 -4.36 -7.13
C GLY A 58 -15.64 -3.83 -7.76
N ARG A 59 -16.08 -2.64 -7.34
CA ARG A 59 -17.33 -2.03 -7.86
C ARG A 59 -17.23 -1.58 -9.32
N ASN A 60 -16.02 -1.27 -9.77
CA ASN A 60 -15.71 -0.84 -11.15
C ASN A 60 -15.23 -2.00 -12.05
N SER A 61 -15.67 -3.23 -11.77
CA SER A 61 -15.27 -4.42 -12.54
C SER A 61 -15.72 -4.40 -14.01
N THR A 62 -16.75 -3.63 -14.35
CA THR A 62 -17.29 -3.50 -15.71
C THR A 62 -17.41 -2.03 -16.10
N ILE A 63 -16.37 -1.51 -16.76
CA ILE A 63 -16.36 -0.16 -17.36
C ILE A 63 -16.50 -0.29 -18.88
N THR A 64 -17.58 0.27 -19.44
CA THR A 64 -17.83 0.25 -20.89
C THR A 64 -17.05 1.30 -21.66
N ASN A 65 -16.81 2.48 -21.06
CA ASN A 65 -15.98 3.51 -21.68
C ASN A 65 -14.51 3.07 -21.70
N PHE A 66 -13.99 2.83 -22.91
CA PHE A 66 -12.63 2.33 -23.11
C PHE A 66 -11.53 3.23 -22.53
N ARG A 67 -11.68 4.55 -22.60
CA ARG A 67 -10.68 5.50 -22.07
C ARG A 67 -10.66 5.44 -20.55
N LEU A 68 -11.83 5.48 -19.92
CA LEU A 68 -11.94 5.36 -18.45
C LEU A 68 -11.45 4.00 -17.96
N LYS A 69 -11.78 2.92 -18.68
CA LYS A 69 -11.30 1.58 -18.37
C LYS A 69 -9.77 1.53 -18.31
N LYS A 70 -9.09 2.07 -19.32
CA LYS A 70 -7.61 2.12 -19.35
C LYS A 70 -6.99 2.87 -18.18
N ILE A 71 -7.55 4.04 -17.84
CA ILE A 71 -7.07 4.84 -16.70
C ILE A 71 -7.23 4.04 -15.41
N PHE A 72 -8.40 3.41 -15.23
CA PHE A 72 -8.71 2.63 -14.05
C PHE A 72 -7.80 1.39 -13.91
N GLU A 73 -7.57 0.65 -15.00
CA GLU A 73 -6.66 -0.49 -15.04
C GLU A 73 -5.20 -0.09 -14.77
N ALA A 74 -4.77 1.09 -15.25
CA ALA A 74 -3.43 1.61 -14.98
C ALA A 74 -3.23 1.91 -13.48
N GLU A 75 -4.20 2.57 -12.84
CA GLU A 75 -4.14 2.85 -11.40
C GLU A 75 -4.22 1.56 -10.55
N LYS A 76 -5.02 0.58 -10.97
CA LYS A 76 -5.03 -0.75 -10.33
C LYS A 76 -3.67 -1.44 -10.42
N SER A 77 -3.07 -1.46 -11.61
CA SER A 77 -1.74 -2.06 -11.82
C SER A 77 -0.66 -1.37 -10.98
N LYS A 78 -0.71 -0.03 -10.91
CA LYS A 78 0.19 0.77 -10.07
C LYS A 78 0.03 0.43 -8.59
N TYR A 79 -1.20 0.30 -8.10
CA TYR A 79 -1.47 -0.10 -6.72
C TYR A 79 -0.89 -1.48 -6.40
N GLU A 80 -1.16 -2.48 -7.23
CA GLU A 80 -0.68 -3.86 -7.04
C GLU A 80 0.85 -3.95 -7.02
N LEU A 81 1.52 -3.23 -7.94
CA LEU A 81 2.97 -3.15 -7.99
C LEU A 81 3.55 -2.51 -6.73
N ASN A 82 2.95 -1.41 -6.24
CA ASN A 82 3.40 -0.74 -5.01
C ASN A 82 3.20 -1.63 -3.78
N MET A 83 2.08 -2.33 -3.66
CA MET A 83 1.83 -3.27 -2.56
C MET A 83 2.89 -4.37 -2.50
N LYS A 84 3.24 -4.96 -3.64
CA LYS A 84 4.34 -5.94 -3.73
C LYS A 84 5.68 -5.30 -3.38
N GLY A 85 5.95 -4.11 -3.88
CA GLY A 85 7.18 -3.35 -3.61
C GLY A 85 7.37 -3.03 -2.13
N TRP A 86 6.32 -2.55 -1.45
CA TRP A 86 6.36 -2.25 -0.02
C TRP A 86 6.61 -3.49 0.84
N LYS A 87 5.95 -4.61 0.52
CA LYS A 87 6.19 -5.88 1.21
C LYS A 87 7.65 -6.28 1.09
N ASN A 88 8.18 -6.34 -0.14
CA ASN A 88 9.57 -6.73 -0.37
C ASN A 88 10.57 -5.82 0.35
N ARG A 89 10.34 -4.50 0.33
CA ARG A 89 11.20 -3.52 1.01
C ARG A 89 11.15 -3.68 2.52
N LYS A 90 9.97 -3.94 3.10
CA LYS A 90 9.80 -4.19 4.54
C LYS A 90 10.52 -5.48 4.94
N ASP A 91 10.30 -6.56 4.20
CA ASP A 91 10.90 -7.88 4.47
C ASP A 91 12.44 -7.79 4.41
N TYR A 92 12.98 -7.11 3.40
CA TYR A 92 14.42 -6.85 3.30
C TYR A 92 14.97 -6.09 4.51
N VAL A 93 14.28 -5.03 4.93
CA VAL A 93 14.67 -4.23 6.10
C VAL A 93 14.69 -5.08 7.38
N LEU A 94 13.67 -5.91 7.59
CA LEU A 94 13.59 -6.79 8.76
C LEU A 94 14.72 -7.82 8.77
N GLN A 95 15.01 -8.46 7.64
CA GLN A 95 16.13 -9.40 7.53
C GLN A 95 17.50 -8.73 7.75
N ALA A 96 17.67 -7.49 7.32
CA ALA A 96 18.89 -6.73 7.55
C ALA A 96 19.04 -6.39 9.05
N PHE A 97 17.94 -5.99 9.70
CA PHE A 97 17.91 -5.72 11.13
C PHE A 97 18.24 -6.97 11.96
N GLU A 98 17.66 -8.13 11.63
CA GLU A 98 17.97 -9.41 12.28
C GLU A 98 19.44 -9.79 12.16
N ARG A 99 20.07 -9.56 10.98
CA ARG A 99 21.50 -9.80 10.78
C ARG A 99 22.36 -8.91 11.68
N MET A 100 22.02 -7.62 11.80
CA MET A 100 22.72 -6.70 12.71
C MET A 100 22.57 -7.09 14.18
N LEU A 101 21.40 -7.58 14.59
CA LEU A 101 21.22 -8.06 15.97
C LEU A 101 22.04 -9.31 16.27
N LYS A 102 22.18 -10.22 15.30
CA LYS A 102 23.00 -11.43 15.45
C LYS A 102 24.50 -11.10 15.54
N SER A 103 24.99 -10.17 14.72
CA SER A 103 26.41 -9.77 14.76
C SER A 103 26.79 -9.09 16.08
N LYS A 104 25.92 -8.23 16.62
CA LYS A 104 26.15 -7.63 17.94
C LYS A 104 26.23 -8.67 19.06
N LYS A 105 25.36 -9.67 19.04
CA LYS A 105 25.36 -10.75 20.06
C LYS A 105 26.64 -11.60 20.02
N SER A 106 27.27 -11.77 18.85
CA SER A 106 28.55 -12.49 18.73
C SER A 106 29.77 -11.67 19.15
N GLU A 107 29.66 -10.34 19.22
CA GLU A 107 30.74 -9.46 19.69
C GLU A 107 30.73 -9.31 21.23
N GLU A 108 29.60 -9.62 21.89
CA GLU A 108 29.44 -9.57 23.34
C GLU A 108 29.78 -10.89 24.07
N GLN A 109 30.24 -11.92 23.33
CA GLN A 109 30.69 -13.23 23.83
C GLN A 109 32.20 -13.39 23.71
#